data_AF-A0A7S0L1L3-F1
#
_entry.id   AF-A0A7S0L1L3-F1
#
_cell.length_a   1.000
_cell.length_b   1.000
_cell.length_c   1.000
_cell.angle_alpha   90.00
_cell.angle_beta   90.00
_cell.angle_gamma   90.00
#
_symmetry.space_group_name_H-M   'P 1'
#
loop_
_entity.id
_entity.type
_entity.pdbx_description
1 polymer ?
#
loop_
_entity_poly.entity_id
_entity_poly.type
_entity_poly.pdbx_seq_one_letter_code
_entity_poly.pdbx_strand_id
1 'polypeptide(L)'
;NFDWTSVPKTPKEPQVAVRIRNCLVQSFLFRQLGPDLMTSLIDCMLERYAQAGEVIIRQGEQGDYLYVVESGKLDVYINESVTIADGELGAKVAECKPGMYFGE
;
A
#
# COMPACT_ATOMS: atom_id res chain seq x y z
N ASN A 1 2.28 -13.96 17.41
CA ASN A 1 3.57 -13.27 17.20
C ASN A 1 4.03 -13.53 15.78
N PHE A 2 3.94 -12.52 14.93
CA PHE A 2 4.43 -12.59 13.55
C PHE A 2 5.96 -12.56 13.55
N ASP A 3 6.62 -13.44 12.78
CA ASP A 3 8.07 -13.55 12.74
C ASP A 3 8.69 -12.59 11.72
N TRP A 4 9.13 -11.43 12.21
CA TRP A 4 9.78 -10.39 11.43
C TRP A 4 11.17 -10.77 10.89
N THR A 5 11.74 -11.91 11.29
CA THR A 5 13.06 -12.35 10.81
C THR A 5 13.01 -13.00 9.43
N SER A 6 11.83 -13.48 9.04
CA SER A 6 11.59 -14.11 7.74
C SER A 6 11.25 -13.13 6.62
N VAL A 7 10.89 -11.88 6.96
CA VAL A 7 10.60 -10.84 5.98
C VAL A 7 11.91 -10.25 5.46
N PRO A 8 12.15 -10.24 4.13
CA PRO A 8 13.32 -9.59 3.56
C PRO A 8 13.39 -8.12 3.97
N LYS A 9 14.49 -7.74 4.64
CA LYS A 9 14.78 -6.36 5.01
C LYS A 9 15.83 -5.80 4.07
N THR A 10 15.60 -4.60 3.57
CA THR A 10 16.61 -3.86 2.80
C THR A 10 16.80 -2.51 3.46
N PRO A 11 17.97 -2.25 4.06
CA PRO A 11 18.27 -0.94 4.64
C PRO A 11 18.03 0.17 3.61
N LYS A 12 17.32 1.21 4.02
CA LYS A 12 16.96 2.33 3.15
C LYS A 12 17.92 3.49 3.34
N GLU A 13 18.17 4.23 2.26
CA GLU A 13 18.87 5.51 2.35
C GLU A 13 18.14 6.44 3.33
N PRO A 14 18.85 7.25 4.15
CA PRO A 14 18.23 8.03 5.22
C PRO A 14 17.07 8.92 4.76
N GLN A 15 17.19 9.52 3.58
CA GLN A 15 16.15 10.38 3.00
C GLN A 15 14.88 9.58 2.65
N VAL A 16 15.05 8.38 2.09
CA VAL A 16 13.94 7.48 1.74
C VAL A 16 13.27 6.96 3.01
N ALA A 17 14.05 6.56 4.03
CA ALA A 17 13.51 6.09 5.31
C ALA A 17 12.64 7.16 6.00
N VAL A 18 13.09 8.42 6.00
CA VAL A 18 12.32 9.54 6.56
C VAL A 18 11.02 9.76 5.80
N ARG A 19 11.06 9.68 4.46
CA ARG A 19 9.89 9.84 3.60
C ARG A 19 8.83 8.76 3.85
N ILE A 20 9.24 7.49 3.88
CA ILE A 20 8.38 6.36 4.21
C ILE A 20 7.80 6.50 5.62
N ARG A 21 8.64 6.84 6.61
CA ARG A 21 8.19 7.08 7.99
C ARG A 21 7.10 8.15 8.05
N ASN A 22 7.30 9.28 7.37
CA ASN A 22 6.33 10.38 7.34
C ASN A 22 5.00 9.95 6.71
N CYS A 23 5.03 9.09 5.71
CA CYS A 23 3.83 8.49 5.12
C CYS A 23 3.13 7.54 6.11
N LEU A 24 3.88 6.64 6.75
CA LEU A 24 3.34 5.67 7.71
C LEU A 24 2.71 6.32 8.94
N VAL A 25 3.30 7.40 9.49
CA VAL A 25 2.72 8.09 10.66
C VAL A 25 1.43 8.84 10.34
N GLN A 26 1.13 9.12 9.06
CA GLN A 26 -0.15 9.66 8.63
C GLN A 26 -1.24 8.58 8.58
N SER A 27 -0.84 7.32 8.33
CA SER A 27 -1.77 6.19 8.36
C SER A 27 -2.23 5.89 9.79
N PHE A 28 -3.55 5.83 9.97
CA PHE A 28 -4.16 5.48 11.24
C PHE A 28 -3.71 4.11 11.76
N LEU A 29 -3.45 3.17 10.85
CA LEU A 29 -3.03 1.80 11.19
C LEU A 29 -1.61 1.77 11.76
N PHE A 30 -0.69 2.54 11.20
CA PHE A 30 0.74 2.43 11.51
C PHE A 30 1.24 3.45 12.54
N ARG A 31 0.51 4.54 12.78
CA ARG A 31 0.91 5.57 13.75
C ARG A 31 1.00 5.07 15.21
N GLN A 32 0.40 3.92 15.52
CA GLN A 32 0.41 3.33 16.86
C GLN A 32 1.57 2.34 17.08
N LEU A 33 2.37 2.07 16.05
CA LEU A 33 3.50 1.14 16.17
C LEU A 33 4.63 1.77 16.98
N GLY A 34 5.23 0.96 17.86
CA GLY A 34 6.45 1.33 18.57
C GLY A 34 7.63 1.57 17.61
N PRO A 35 8.67 2.30 18.06
CA PRO A 35 9.78 2.73 17.21
C PRO A 35 10.53 1.57 16.53
N ASP A 36 10.73 0.45 17.21
CA ASP A 36 11.46 -0.71 16.67
C ASP A 36 10.65 -1.42 15.57
N LEU A 37 9.33 -1.51 15.76
CA LEU A 37 8.41 -2.10 14.82
C LEU A 37 8.23 -1.22 13.58
N MET A 38 8.13 0.10 13.79
CA MET A 38 8.12 1.09 12.72
C MET A 38 9.41 1.00 11.88
N THR A 39 10.57 0.88 12.52
CA THR A 39 11.85 0.74 11.81
C THR A 39 11.89 -0.56 11.01
N SER A 40 11.48 -1.69 11.60
CA SER A 40 11.39 -2.95 10.87
C SER A 40 10.44 -2.88 9.68
N LEU A 41 9.30 -2.21 9.82
CA LEU A 41 8.33 -2.02 8.74
C LEU A 41 8.93 -1.21 7.59
N ILE A 42 9.59 -0.08 7.90
CA ILE A 42 10.29 0.76 6.90
C ILE A 42 11.33 -0.06 6.12
N ASP A 43 12.09 -0.91 6.81
CA ASP A 43 13.10 -1.75 6.17
C ASP A 43 12.50 -2.81 5.23
N CYS A 44 11.25 -3.24 5.48
CA CYS A 44 10.51 -4.20 4.64
C CYS A 44 9.76 -3.55 3.48
N MET A 45 9.50 -2.24 3.52
CA MET A 45 8.77 -1.56 2.46
C MET A 45 9.61 -1.42 1.18
N LEU A 46 8.95 -1.47 0.03
CA LEU A 46 9.55 -1.25 -1.29
C LEU A 46 8.80 -0.12 -1.99
N GLU A 47 9.55 0.72 -2.72
CA GLU A 47 8.94 1.78 -3.53
C GLU A 47 8.30 1.18 -4.79
N ARG A 48 7.07 1.58 -5.07
CA ARG A 48 6.36 1.26 -6.31
C ARG A 48 5.88 2.56 -6.94
N TYR A 49 6.37 2.85 -8.14
CA TYR A 49 5.90 3.96 -8.97
C TYR A 49 4.86 3.41 -9.94
N ALA A 50 3.84 4.20 -10.22
CA ALA A 50 2.78 3.84 -11.16
C ALA A 50 2.40 5.01 -12.04
N GLN A 51 1.94 4.71 -13.26
CA GLN A 51 1.47 5.72 -14.21
C GLN A 51 -0.02 5.98 -14.07
N ALA A 52 -0.49 7.14 -14.57
CA ALA A 52 -1.91 7.43 -14.62
C ALA A 52 -2.64 6.39 -15.49
N GLY A 53 -3.69 5.78 -14.94
CA GLY A 53 -4.44 4.70 -15.59
C GLY A 53 -3.87 3.30 -15.36
N GLU A 54 -2.73 3.16 -14.67
CA GLU A 54 -2.20 1.85 -14.28
C GLU A 54 -3.06 1.23 -13.17
N VAL A 55 -3.33 -0.07 -13.29
CA VAL A 55 -4.03 -0.85 -12.27
C VAL A 55 -3.01 -1.45 -11.31
N ILE A 56 -3.08 -1.05 -10.03
CA ILE A 56 -2.10 -1.48 -9.02
C ILE A 56 -2.38 -2.90 -8.51
N ILE A 57 -3.65 -3.18 -8.23
CA ILE A 57 -4.20 -4.47 -7.80
C ILE A 57 -5.53 -4.72 -8.51
N ARG A 58 -5.90 -5.98 -8.76
CA ARG A 58 -7.23 -6.33 -9.30
C ARG A 58 -8.04 -7.13 -8.31
N GLN A 59 -9.34 -6.85 -8.25
CA GLN A 59 -10.28 -7.61 -7.43
C GLN A 59 -10.26 -9.09 -7.84
N GLY A 60 -10.12 -9.98 -6.85
CA GLY A 60 -10.06 -11.43 -7.08
C GLY A 60 -8.67 -11.99 -7.36
N GLU A 61 -7.65 -11.14 -7.57
CA GLU A 61 -6.25 -11.59 -7.58
C GLU A 61 -5.76 -11.88 -6.16
N GLN A 62 -4.79 -12.77 -6.04
CA GLN A 62 -4.14 -13.04 -4.77
C GLN A 62 -3.40 -11.79 -4.29
N GLY A 63 -3.70 -11.37 -3.06
CA GLY A 63 -3.03 -10.24 -2.41
C GLY A 63 -1.81 -10.70 -1.63
N ASP A 64 -0.62 -10.27 -2.06
CA ASP A 64 0.65 -10.56 -1.38
C ASP A 64 1.26 -9.32 -0.70
N TYR A 65 0.68 -8.13 -0.94
CA TYR A 65 1.26 -6.85 -0.52
C TYR A 65 0.20 -5.89 0.03
N LEU A 66 0.60 -5.19 1.09
CA LEU A 66 -0.11 -4.02 1.62
C LEU A 66 0.58 -2.75 1.14
N TYR A 67 -0.19 -1.81 0.60
CA TYR A 67 0.32 -0.57 0.03
C TYR A 67 -0.06 0.63 0.89
N VAL A 68 0.81 1.65 0.91
CA VAL A 68 0.53 2.96 1.51
C VAL A 68 0.80 4.02 0.47
N VAL A 69 -0.14 4.94 0.28
CA VAL A 69 -0.02 6.00 -0.72
C VAL A 69 0.90 7.09 -0.19
N GLU A 70 2.04 7.27 -0.84
CA GLU A 70 2.96 8.37 -0.53
C GLU A 70 2.54 9.67 -1.23
N SER A 71 2.20 9.58 -2.52
CA SER A 71 1.83 10.72 -3.36
C SER A 71 0.85 10.29 -4.45
N GLY A 72 0.19 11.28 -5.08
CA GLY A 72 -0.80 11.02 -6.13
C GLY A 72 -2.17 10.66 -5.58
N LYS A 73 -2.96 9.95 -6.41
CA LYS A 73 -4.36 9.63 -6.15
C LYS A 73 -4.73 8.34 -6.86
N LEU A 74 -5.39 7.44 -6.15
CA LEU A 74 -5.88 6.17 -6.69
C LEU A 74 -7.39 6.11 -6.56
N ASP A 75 -8.05 5.68 -7.61
CA ASP A 75 -9.50 5.46 -7.61
C ASP A 75 -9.75 3.97 -7.38
N VAL A 76 -10.68 3.67 -6.46
CA VAL A 76 -11.06 2.29 -6.12
C VAL A 76 -12.37 1.97 -6.78
N TYR A 77 -12.40 0.86 -7.52
CA TYR A 77 -13.57 0.37 -8.23
C TYR A 77 -13.93 -1.01 -7.71
N ILE A 78 -15.23 -1.24 -7.46
CA ILE A 78 -15.74 -2.56 -7.09
C ILE A 78 -16.64 -3.05 -8.21
N ASN A 79 -16.39 -4.28 -8.62
CA ASN A 79 -17.27 -5.01 -9.49
C ASN A 79 -18.23 -5.87 -8.64
N GLU A 80 -19.51 -5.51 -8.64
CA GLU A 80 -20.58 -6.25 -7.93
C GLU A 80 -21.06 -7.48 -8.72
N SER A 81 -20.71 -7.61 -10.00
CA SER A 81 -21.15 -8.70 -10.88
C SER A 81 -19.98 -9.60 -11.28
N VAL A 82 -20.11 -10.91 -11.05
CA VAL A 82 -19.11 -11.93 -11.44
C VAL A 82 -18.90 -12.01 -12.96
N THR A 83 -19.74 -11.34 -13.76
CA THR A 83 -19.81 -11.47 -15.23
C THR A 83 -19.31 -10.25 -16.02
N ILE A 84 -18.68 -9.25 -15.39
CA ILE A 84 -18.13 -8.12 -16.17
C ILE A 84 -17.00 -8.62 -17.08
N ALA A 85 -17.00 -8.16 -18.32
CA ALA A 85 -15.99 -8.51 -19.31
C ALA A 85 -14.59 -8.05 -18.87
N ASP A 86 -13.56 -8.81 -19.24
CA ASP A 86 -12.17 -8.46 -18.96
C ASP A 86 -11.85 -7.04 -19.45
N GLY A 87 -11.49 -6.16 -18.52
CA GLY A 87 -11.05 -4.79 -18.80
C GLY A 87 -12.03 -3.68 -18.47
N GLU A 88 -13.28 -3.98 -18.10
CA GLU A 88 -14.21 -2.96 -17.58
C GLU A 88 -14.03 -2.73 -16.08
N LEU A 89 -13.95 -1.46 -15.68
CA LEU A 89 -13.95 -1.07 -14.27
C LEU A 89 -15.39 -1.07 -13.75
N GLY A 90 -15.61 -1.61 -12.55
CA GLY A 90 -16.89 -1.55 -11.86
C GLY A 90 -17.26 -0.13 -11.37
N ALA A 91 -18.14 -0.03 -10.39
CA ALA A 91 -18.51 1.27 -9.83
C ALA A 91 -17.33 1.85 -9.03
N LYS A 92 -17.01 3.14 -9.23
CA LYS A 92 -16.06 3.84 -8.36
C LYS A 92 -16.68 4.00 -6.98
N VAL A 93 -16.04 3.43 -5.95
CA VAL A 93 -16.56 3.42 -4.58
C VAL A 93 -15.75 4.28 -3.62
N ALA A 94 -14.47 4.52 -3.91
CA ALA A 94 -13.59 5.27 -3.03
C ALA A 94 -12.41 5.90 -3.79
N GLU A 95 -11.63 6.69 -3.05
CA GLU A 95 -10.40 7.31 -3.51
C GLU A 95 -9.35 7.21 -2.40
N CYS A 96 -8.17 6.69 -2.72
CA CYS A 96 -7.03 6.62 -1.81
C CYS A 96 -6.09 7.80 -2.05
N LYS A 97 -5.82 8.57 -0.99
CA LYS A 97 -4.96 9.75 -0.96
C LYS A 97 -3.72 9.49 -0.11
N PRO A 98 -2.70 10.38 -0.14
CA PRO A 98 -1.51 10.23 0.69
C PRO A 98 -1.84 9.93 2.16
N GLY A 99 -1.16 8.94 2.73
CA GLY A 99 -1.38 8.43 4.09
C GLY A 99 -2.47 7.35 4.22
N MET A 100 -3.27 7.10 3.18
CA MET A 100 -4.19 5.96 3.14
C MET A 100 -3.45 4.69 2.72
N TYR A 101 -3.99 3.54 3.09
CA TYR A 101 -3.50 2.21 2.71
C TYR A 101 -4.58 1.40 2.00
N PHE A 102 -4.17 0.37 1.27
CA PHE A 102 -5.06 -0.57 0.58
C PHE A 102 -4.35 -1.91 0.33
N GLY A 103 -5.11 -2.96 0.06
CA GLY A 103 -4.59 -4.32 -0.18
C GLY A 103 -4.59 -5.20 1.06
N GLU A 104 -5.33 -4.81 2.11
CA GLU A 104 -5.66 -5.64 3.26
C GLU A 104 -6.65 -6.78 2.98
#